data_AF-A0AAU8FGH1-F1
#
_entry.id   AF-A0AAU8FGH1-F1
#
_cell.length_a   1.000
_cell.length_b   1.000
_cell.length_c   1.000
_cell.angle_alpha   90.00
_cell.angle_beta   90.00
_cell.angle_gamma   90.00
#
_symmetry.space_group_name_H-M   'P 1'
#
loop_
_entity.id
_entity.type
_entity.pdbx_description
1 polymer ?
#
loop_
_entity_poly.entity_id
_entity_poly.type
_entity_poly.pdbx_seq_one_letter_code
_entity_poly.pdbx_strand_id
1 'polypeptide(L)'
;MARTKKISSENEDEITVLPEDKAKNGKSKDLSASYNRFKSYHGKEYTGMQIGRGHHWHYDEGDWKETKITPDLWEISYAVTKRRVGKAPKNSGVPVGTAYQWYILAHQKVVKLDANAYSTDLTGLKFKLAHKRADKDKWSAKAPTQRKHLIQFLRDIIDQLEKEPIPLQFEFNGKTYKGEAVPIAATCAEGICYEADVTLNDENLGIIRCAKSGWKLDRADPELTRLIGDQIFRHFE
;
A
#
# COMPACT_ATOMS: atom_id res chain seq x y z
N MET A 1 4.00 -6.52 50.83
CA MET A 1 3.43 -5.16 50.72
C MET A 1 4.22 -4.38 49.68
N ALA A 2 3.46 -3.73 48.79
CA ALA A 2 3.78 -2.85 47.66
C ALA A 2 5.15 -2.12 47.61
N ARG A 3 5.75 -2.03 46.42
CA ARG A 3 5.47 -0.94 45.45
C ARG A 3 6.19 -1.15 44.12
N THR A 4 5.41 -1.50 43.10
CA THR A 4 5.79 -1.52 41.68
C THR A 4 5.84 -0.07 41.17
N LYS A 5 6.96 0.36 40.57
CA LYS A 5 7.05 1.63 39.84
C LYS A 5 6.48 1.42 38.43
N LYS A 6 5.36 2.09 38.18
CA LYS A 6 4.67 2.19 36.89
C LYS A 6 5.43 3.24 36.05
N ILE A 7 6.01 2.84 34.94
CA ILE A 7 6.55 3.78 33.93
C ILE A 7 5.37 4.14 33.02
N SER A 8 5.06 5.43 32.97
CA SER A 8 3.99 6.03 32.16
C SER A 8 4.47 6.20 30.71
N SER A 9 3.84 5.46 29.80
CA SER A 9 3.92 5.68 28.35
C SER A 9 2.87 6.71 27.95
N GLU A 10 3.26 7.95 27.74
CA GLU A 10 2.44 8.97 27.06
C GLU A 10 3.34 9.72 26.09
N ASN A 11 3.17 9.41 24.79
CA ASN A 11 3.32 10.32 23.65
C ASN A 11 2.91 9.51 22.41
N GLU A 12 1.60 9.33 22.24
CA GLU A 12 1.03 8.89 20.97
C GLU A 12 0.84 10.12 20.08
N ASP A 13 1.57 10.19 18.97
CA ASP A 13 1.39 11.23 17.95
C ASP A 13 -0.01 11.11 17.32
N GLU A 14 -0.88 12.01 17.76
CA GLU A 14 -2.29 12.07 17.45
C GLU A 14 -2.52 12.58 16.01
N ILE A 15 -3.32 11.85 15.22
CA ILE A 15 -3.96 12.41 14.03
C ILE A 15 -4.97 13.46 14.53
N THR A 16 -4.54 14.72 14.65
CA THR A 16 -5.40 15.82 15.10
C THR A 16 -6.43 16.14 14.01
N VAL A 17 -7.66 15.64 14.21
CA VAL A 17 -8.86 16.23 13.59
C VAL A 17 -9.42 17.20 14.62
N LEU A 18 -9.32 18.50 14.36
CA LEU A 18 -9.89 19.54 15.21
C LEU A 18 -11.39 19.24 15.50
N PRO A 19 -11.84 19.30 16.76
CA PRO A 19 -13.21 18.95 17.12
C PRO A 19 -14.16 20.10 16.78
N GLU A 20 -15.26 19.79 16.10
CA GLU A 20 -16.47 20.62 16.12
C GLU A 20 -17.57 19.89 16.90
N ASP A 21 -18.31 20.70 17.66
CA ASP A 21 -19.22 20.34 18.74
C ASP A 21 -20.28 19.28 18.42
N LYS A 22 -20.56 18.46 19.45
CA LYS A 22 -21.62 17.47 19.45
C LYS A 22 -23.00 18.15 19.45
N ALA A 23 -23.57 18.34 18.27
CA ALA A 23 -25.02 18.47 18.10
C ALA A 23 -25.56 17.27 17.31
N LYS A 24 -26.39 16.46 17.98
CA LYS A 24 -27.15 15.36 17.36
C LYS A 24 -28.05 15.93 16.26
N ASN A 25 -27.79 15.57 15.00
CA ASN A 25 -28.82 15.59 13.98
C ASN A 25 -28.47 14.66 12.81
N GLY A 26 -29.43 13.82 12.42
CA GLY A 26 -29.34 12.91 11.28
C GLY A 26 -29.27 13.71 9.97
N LYS A 27 -28.07 14.15 9.60
CA LYS A 27 -27.73 14.62 8.26
C LYS A 27 -26.64 13.71 7.73
N SER A 28 -26.88 13.16 6.53
CA SER A 28 -25.86 12.53 5.70
C SER A 28 -24.59 13.39 5.75
N LYS A 29 -23.55 12.94 6.48
CA LYS A 29 -22.26 13.63 6.51
C LYS A 29 -21.82 13.81 5.06
N ASP A 30 -21.53 15.04 4.65
CA ASP A 30 -20.99 15.31 3.33
C ASP A 30 -19.57 14.73 3.24
N LEU A 31 -19.50 13.46 2.85
CA LEU A 31 -18.26 12.71 2.72
C LEU A 31 -17.34 13.33 1.65
N SER A 32 -17.89 14.14 0.72
CA SER A 32 -17.12 14.78 -0.34
C SER A 32 -16.23 15.90 0.20
N ALA A 33 -16.76 16.73 1.10
CA ALA A 33 -15.99 17.76 1.81
C ALA A 33 -14.82 17.12 2.56
N SER A 34 -15.06 16.02 3.29
CA SER A 34 -13.99 15.32 4.00
C SER A 34 -12.95 14.67 3.09
N TYR A 35 -13.35 14.18 1.92
CA TYR A 35 -12.44 13.57 0.95
C TYR A 35 -11.47 14.61 0.37
N ASN A 36 -11.97 15.80 0.02
CA ASN A 36 -11.17 16.84 -0.63
C ASN A 36 -10.34 17.71 0.33
N ARG A 37 -10.61 17.67 1.64
CA ARG A 37 -9.80 18.37 2.65
C ARG A 37 -8.32 17.96 2.62
N PHE A 38 -7.45 18.94 2.86
CA PHE A 38 -6.04 18.72 3.16
C PHE A 38 -5.88 17.87 4.41
N LYS A 39 -4.86 17.02 4.40
CA LYS A 39 -4.49 16.05 5.42
C LYS A 39 -2.96 16.11 5.56
N SER A 40 -2.42 15.80 6.74
CA SER A 40 -0.97 15.76 6.97
C SER A 40 -0.52 14.34 7.29
N TYR A 41 0.70 13.97 6.87
CA TYR A 41 1.37 12.73 7.21
C TYR A 41 2.88 12.97 7.27
N HIS A 42 3.51 12.78 8.44
CA HIS A 42 4.91 13.12 8.72
C HIS A 42 5.32 14.51 8.16
N GLY A 43 4.51 15.53 8.44
CA GLY A 43 4.74 16.91 7.99
C GLY A 43 4.46 17.18 6.51
N LYS A 44 4.00 16.20 5.73
CA LYS A 44 3.62 16.37 4.32
C LYS A 44 2.11 16.50 4.16
N GLU A 45 1.67 17.57 3.50
CA GLU A 45 0.27 17.78 3.18
C GLU A 45 -0.17 17.02 1.92
N TYR A 46 -1.37 16.44 1.95
CA TYR A 46 -1.97 15.73 0.83
C TYR A 46 -3.50 15.85 0.82
N THR A 47 -4.13 15.55 -0.32
CA THR A 47 -5.59 15.56 -0.48
C THR A 47 -6.10 14.23 -1.06
N GLY A 48 -7.42 14.05 -1.01
CA GLY A 48 -8.07 12.84 -1.52
C GLY A 48 -8.08 11.71 -0.50
N MET A 49 -7.78 10.50 -0.96
CA MET A 49 -7.90 9.28 -0.19
C MET A 49 -6.99 9.27 1.05
N GLN A 50 -7.55 8.95 2.22
CA GLN A 50 -6.79 8.84 3.45
C GLN A 50 -5.84 7.63 3.43
N ILE A 51 -4.63 7.78 3.99
CA ILE A 51 -3.66 6.71 4.16
C ILE A 51 -4.28 5.55 4.96
N GLY A 52 -3.94 4.31 4.58
CA GLY A 52 -4.51 3.08 5.16
C GLY A 52 -5.90 2.70 4.64
N ARG A 53 -6.56 3.53 3.81
CA ARG A 53 -7.81 3.14 3.11
C ARG A 53 -7.50 2.49 1.76
N GLY A 54 -8.43 1.68 1.27
CA GLY A 54 -8.35 0.97 -0.03
C GLY A 54 -9.43 1.37 -1.03
N HIS A 55 -9.11 1.28 -2.32
CA HIS A 55 -10.10 1.25 -3.38
C HIS A 55 -10.17 -0.15 -3.96
N HIS A 56 -11.38 -0.64 -4.19
CA HIS A 56 -11.61 -1.90 -4.87
C HIS A 56 -12.20 -1.60 -6.26
N TRP A 57 -11.59 -2.16 -7.29
CA TRP A 57 -11.97 -2.02 -8.70
C TRP A 57 -12.15 -3.40 -9.34
N HIS A 58 -13.16 -3.54 -10.18
CA HIS A 58 -13.21 -4.60 -11.18
C HIS A 58 -12.70 -4.05 -12.50
N TYR A 59 -11.82 -4.79 -13.15
CA TYR A 59 -11.40 -4.51 -14.51
C TYR A 59 -12.33 -5.29 -15.44
N ASP A 60 -12.74 -4.66 -16.54
CA ASP A 60 -13.44 -5.35 -17.62
C ASP A 60 -12.48 -6.38 -18.26
N GLU A 61 -12.92 -7.09 -19.30
CA GLU A 61 -12.00 -7.92 -20.09
C GLU A 61 -10.97 -7.02 -20.79
N GLY A 62 -9.69 -7.28 -20.52
CA GLY A 62 -8.58 -6.46 -20.97
C GLY A 62 -7.66 -7.21 -21.92
N ASP A 63 -6.98 -6.47 -22.79
CA ASP A 63 -6.04 -7.02 -23.75
C ASP A 63 -4.62 -6.99 -23.15
N TRP A 64 -4.05 -8.16 -22.86
CA TRP A 64 -2.66 -8.31 -22.39
C TRP A 64 -1.79 -8.76 -23.55
N LYS A 65 -0.75 -7.97 -23.83
CA LYS A 65 0.24 -8.28 -24.86
C LYS A 65 1.63 -8.21 -24.28
N GLU A 66 2.46 -9.17 -24.67
CA GLU A 66 3.86 -9.21 -24.29
C GLU A 66 4.75 -9.53 -25.48
N THR A 67 5.92 -8.91 -25.51
CA THR A 67 6.93 -9.12 -26.54
C THR A 67 8.27 -9.37 -25.87
N LYS A 68 8.91 -10.49 -26.20
CA LYS A 68 10.25 -10.79 -25.68
C LYS A 68 11.28 -9.82 -26.28
N ILE A 69 11.94 -9.03 -25.44
CA ILE A 69 13.00 -8.10 -25.87
C ILE A 69 14.37 -8.76 -25.75
N THR A 70 14.63 -9.44 -24.64
CA THR A 70 15.87 -10.18 -24.38
C THR A 70 15.54 -11.55 -23.73
N PRO A 71 16.52 -12.45 -23.50
CA PRO A 71 16.25 -13.74 -22.85
C PRO A 71 15.43 -13.62 -21.55
N ASP A 72 15.69 -12.57 -20.77
CA ASP A 72 15.13 -12.35 -19.43
C ASP A 72 14.29 -11.06 -19.33
N LEU A 73 14.02 -10.36 -20.44
CA LEU A 73 13.25 -9.13 -20.47
C LEU A 73 12.12 -9.19 -21.49
N TRP A 74 10.92 -8.87 -21.05
CA TRP A 74 9.73 -8.76 -21.87
C TRP A 74 9.12 -7.37 -21.74
N GLU A 75 8.69 -6.80 -22.86
CA GLU A 75 7.77 -5.67 -22.87
C GLU A 75 6.37 -6.19 -22.57
N ILE A 76 5.61 -5.47 -21.75
CA ILE A 76 4.20 -5.77 -21.51
C ILE A 76 3.33 -4.54 -21.79
N SER A 77 2.13 -4.77 -22.29
CA SER A 77 1.09 -3.75 -22.40
C SER A 77 -0.26 -4.34 -22.00
N TYR A 78 -1.03 -3.57 -21.22
CA TYR A 78 -2.35 -3.96 -20.76
C TYR A 78 -3.30 -2.76 -20.84
N ALA A 79 -4.42 -2.91 -21.55
CA ALA A 79 -5.38 -1.82 -21.77
C ALA A 79 -6.81 -2.29 -21.53
N VAL A 80 -7.52 -1.58 -20.67
CA VAL A 80 -8.87 -1.97 -20.23
C VAL A 80 -9.58 -0.83 -19.49
N THR A 81 -10.91 -0.90 -19.40
CA THR A 81 -11.72 -0.03 -18.53
C THR A 81 -11.86 -0.65 -17.14
N LYS A 82 -11.84 0.18 -16.09
CA LYS A 82 -12.04 -0.26 -14.71
C LYS A 82 -13.21 0.44 -14.04
N ARG A 83 -13.91 -0.27 -13.16
CA ARG A 83 -15.14 0.16 -12.49
C ARG A 83 -15.04 -0.04 -10.98
N ARG A 84 -15.53 0.92 -10.22
CA ARG A 84 -15.47 0.85 -8.75
C ARG A 84 -16.50 -0.15 -8.25
N VAL A 85 -16.11 -1.00 -7.30
CA VAL A 85 -17.05 -1.97 -6.69
C VAL A 85 -18.18 -1.24 -5.94
N GLY A 86 -17.85 -0.17 -5.22
CA GLY A 86 -18.85 0.67 -4.54
C GLY A 86 -19.10 2.00 -5.25
N LYS A 87 -20.29 2.58 -5.11
CA LYS A 87 -20.61 3.92 -5.64
C LYS A 87 -19.78 5.00 -4.93
N ALA A 88 -19.19 5.90 -5.71
CA ALA A 88 -18.48 7.05 -5.15
C ALA A 88 -19.50 7.99 -4.45
N PRO A 89 -19.14 8.60 -3.32
CA PRO A 89 -19.94 9.68 -2.75
C PRO A 89 -20.20 10.78 -3.79
N LYS A 90 -21.39 11.37 -3.77
CA LYS A 90 -21.71 12.51 -4.65
C LYS A 90 -20.67 13.62 -4.46
N ASN A 91 -20.25 14.27 -5.54
CA ASN A 91 -19.25 15.35 -5.55
C ASN A 91 -17.85 14.98 -5.00
N SER A 92 -17.55 13.69 -4.82
CA SER A 92 -16.23 13.24 -4.41
C SER A 92 -15.38 12.77 -5.60
N GLY A 93 -14.05 12.73 -5.38
CA GLY A 93 -13.11 12.31 -6.40
C GLY A 93 -12.64 13.47 -7.29
N VAL A 94 -11.96 13.11 -8.38
CA VAL A 94 -11.41 14.10 -9.31
C VAL A 94 -12.32 14.30 -10.53
N PRO A 95 -12.29 15.48 -11.16
CA PRO A 95 -13.11 15.77 -12.33
C PRO A 95 -12.83 14.82 -13.51
N VAL A 96 -13.86 14.56 -14.31
CA VAL A 96 -13.75 13.80 -15.58
C VAL A 96 -12.73 14.46 -16.49
N GLY A 97 -11.86 13.66 -17.12
CA GLY A 97 -10.73 14.13 -17.93
C GLY A 97 -9.41 14.26 -17.16
N THR A 98 -9.44 14.13 -15.83
CA THR A 98 -8.21 14.03 -15.03
C THR A 98 -7.47 12.73 -15.38
N ALA A 99 -6.17 12.83 -15.66
CA ALA A 99 -5.31 11.69 -15.96
C ALA A 99 -4.17 11.56 -14.95
N TYR A 100 -3.64 10.35 -14.80
CA TYR A 100 -2.54 10.05 -13.89
C TYR A 100 -1.48 9.22 -14.58
N GLN A 101 -0.22 9.50 -14.27
CA GLN A 101 0.93 8.64 -14.56
C GLN A 101 1.34 7.97 -13.26
N TRP A 102 1.15 6.65 -13.20
CA TRP A 102 1.59 5.82 -12.09
C TRP A 102 2.71 4.91 -12.57
N TYR A 103 3.76 4.79 -11.76
CA TYR A 103 4.74 3.72 -11.89
C TYR A 103 4.33 2.57 -10.98
N ILE A 104 4.37 1.34 -11.46
CA ILE A 104 4.08 0.14 -10.67
C ILE A 104 5.37 -0.66 -10.58
N LEU A 105 5.81 -0.93 -9.34
CA LEU A 105 6.87 -1.89 -9.04
C LEU A 105 6.19 -3.08 -8.38
N ALA A 106 6.18 -4.23 -9.04
CA ALA A 106 5.39 -5.37 -8.59
C ALA A 106 5.97 -6.71 -9.02
N HIS A 107 5.68 -7.74 -8.22
CA HIS A 107 5.89 -9.14 -8.54
C HIS A 107 4.63 -9.71 -9.18
N GLN A 108 4.81 -10.42 -10.30
CA GLN A 108 3.77 -11.24 -10.89
C GLN A 108 4.06 -12.71 -10.57
N LYS A 109 3.11 -13.39 -9.92
CA LYS A 109 3.09 -14.85 -9.79
C LYS A 109 2.17 -15.40 -10.86
N VAL A 110 2.65 -16.41 -11.58
CA VAL A 110 1.89 -17.08 -12.65
C VAL A 110 1.93 -18.58 -12.38
N VAL A 111 0.77 -19.23 -12.40
CA VAL A 111 0.65 -20.68 -12.21
C VAL A 111 -0.11 -21.27 -13.38
N LYS A 112 0.48 -22.26 -14.04
CA LYS A 112 -0.22 -23.01 -15.10
C LYS A 112 -1.34 -23.83 -14.48
N LEU A 113 -2.56 -23.63 -14.95
CA LEU A 113 -3.73 -24.36 -14.49
C LEU A 113 -4.02 -25.54 -15.41
N ASP A 114 -3.92 -25.32 -16.73
CA ASP A 114 -4.07 -26.35 -17.75
C ASP A 114 -3.29 -25.99 -19.02
N ALA A 115 -3.58 -26.64 -20.15
CA ALA A 115 -2.90 -26.42 -21.42
C ALA A 115 -2.96 -24.95 -21.90
N ASN A 116 -4.06 -24.25 -21.62
CA ASN A 116 -4.38 -22.94 -22.17
C ASN A 116 -4.68 -21.88 -21.09
N ALA A 117 -4.74 -22.24 -19.82
CA ALA A 117 -5.03 -21.34 -18.72
C ALA A 117 -3.87 -21.22 -17.73
N TYR A 118 -3.61 -19.98 -17.33
CA TYR A 118 -2.69 -19.65 -16.24
C TYR A 118 -3.40 -18.69 -15.28
N SER A 119 -3.22 -18.86 -13.97
CA SER A 119 -3.56 -17.81 -13.01
C SER A 119 -2.51 -16.71 -13.07
N THR A 120 -2.91 -15.47 -12.76
CA THR A 120 -1.99 -14.33 -12.69
C THR A 120 -2.31 -13.48 -11.46
N ASP A 121 -1.27 -13.20 -10.68
CA ASP A 121 -1.36 -12.50 -9.41
C ASP A 121 -0.29 -11.42 -9.35
N LEU A 122 -0.70 -10.16 -9.23
CA LEU A 122 0.22 -9.01 -9.18
C LEU A 122 0.17 -8.32 -7.81
N THR A 123 1.30 -8.22 -7.12
CA THR A 123 1.43 -7.47 -5.86
C THR A 123 2.62 -6.54 -5.90
N GLY A 124 2.45 -5.35 -5.35
CA GLY A 124 3.56 -4.44 -5.13
C GLY A 124 3.10 -3.02 -4.84
N LEU A 125 3.97 -2.08 -5.20
CA LEU A 125 3.82 -0.66 -4.93
C LEU A 125 3.39 0.11 -6.18
N LYS A 126 2.60 1.16 -5.97
CA LYS A 126 2.20 2.08 -7.03
C LYS A 126 2.53 3.51 -6.66
N PHE A 127 3.47 4.11 -7.39
CA PHE A 127 4.02 5.44 -7.14
C PHE A 127 3.50 6.47 -8.14
N LYS A 128 3.06 7.65 -7.67
CA LYS A 128 2.52 8.71 -8.54
C LYS A 128 3.66 9.53 -9.15
N LEU A 129 3.86 9.44 -10.46
CA LEU A 129 4.84 10.26 -11.16
C LEU A 129 4.29 11.65 -11.49
N ALA A 130 3.07 11.71 -12.01
CA ALA A 130 2.42 12.95 -12.40
C ALA A 130 0.89 12.81 -12.46
N HIS A 131 0.22 13.94 -12.56
CA HIS A 131 -1.19 14.01 -12.93
C HIS A 131 -1.42 15.13 -13.94
N LYS A 132 -2.50 15.04 -14.70
CA LYS A 132 -2.99 16.08 -15.59
C LYS A 132 -4.40 16.43 -15.14
N ARG A 133 -4.64 17.71 -14.84
CA ARG A 133 -5.97 18.20 -14.45
C ARG A 133 -6.89 18.20 -15.66
N ALA A 134 -8.19 18.03 -15.42
CA ALA A 134 -9.20 17.99 -16.49
C ALA A 134 -9.21 19.24 -17.38
N ASP A 135 -8.93 20.41 -16.81
CA ASP A 135 -8.94 21.71 -17.47
C ASP A 135 -7.56 22.15 -18.01
N LYS A 136 -6.57 21.24 -18.01
CA LYS A 136 -5.19 21.55 -18.41
C LYS A 136 -4.65 20.50 -19.38
N ASP A 137 -3.93 20.96 -20.41
CA ASP A 137 -3.26 20.06 -21.36
C ASP A 137 -1.88 19.60 -20.90
N LYS A 138 -1.33 20.22 -19.85
CA LYS A 138 0.02 19.94 -19.35
C LYS A 138 -0.01 19.03 -18.13
N TRP A 139 0.89 18.05 -18.10
CA TRP A 139 1.19 17.27 -16.90
C TRP A 139 1.76 18.15 -15.79
N SER A 140 1.50 17.78 -14.53
CA SER A 140 2.01 18.45 -13.34
C SER A 140 3.53 18.48 -13.24
N ALA A 141 4.21 17.59 -13.98
CA ALA A 141 5.66 17.50 -14.04
C ALA A 141 6.08 17.11 -15.46
N LYS A 142 7.17 17.71 -15.96
CA LYS A 142 7.77 17.34 -17.26
C LYS A 142 8.49 16.00 -17.14
N ALA A 143 8.69 15.30 -18.27
CA ALA A 143 9.33 13.98 -18.30
C ALA A 143 10.70 13.91 -17.57
N PRO A 144 11.62 14.89 -17.70
CA PRO A 144 12.88 14.85 -16.94
C PRO A 144 12.68 14.89 -15.42
N THR A 145 11.69 15.65 -14.94
CA THR A 145 11.36 15.73 -13.51
C THR A 145 10.72 14.43 -13.03
N GLN A 146 9.81 13.84 -13.81
CA GLN A 146 9.21 12.53 -13.50
C GLN A 146 10.30 11.46 -13.37
N ARG A 147 11.29 11.46 -14.28
CA ARG A 147 12.44 10.55 -14.23
C ARG A 147 13.29 10.76 -12.97
N LYS A 148 13.57 12.00 -12.56
CA LYS A 148 14.31 12.27 -11.31
C LYS A 148 13.59 11.71 -10.09
N HIS A 149 12.27 11.89 -10.01
CA HIS A 149 11.46 11.33 -8.92
C HIS A 149 11.46 9.80 -8.93
N LEU A 150 11.36 9.19 -10.13
CA LEU A 150 11.44 7.73 -10.26
C LEU A 150 12.80 7.19 -9.83
N ILE A 151 13.91 7.84 -10.22
CA ILE A 151 15.25 7.45 -9.79
C ILE A 151 15.37 7.50 -8.27
N GLN A 152 14.86 8.55 -7.63
CA GLN A 152 14.90 8.64 -6.17
C GLN A 152 14.08 7.52 -5.53
N PHE A 153 12.85 7.29 -6.01
CA PHE A 153 12.02 6.18 -5.52
C PHE A 153 12.74 4.83 -5.65
N LEU A 154 13.36 4.55 -6.80
CA LEU A 154 14.06 3.28 -7.01
C LEU A 154 15.32 3.16 -6.13
N ARG A 155 16.03 4.26 -5.85
CA ARG A 155 17.14 4.25 -4.89
C ARG A 155 16.67 3.94 -3.49
N ASP A 156 15.58 4.55 -3.05
CA ASP A 156 15.00 4.27 -1.72
C ASP A 156 14.60 2.79 -1.61
N ILE A 157 14.11 2.18 -2.71
CA ILE A 157 13.84 0.74 -2.76
C ILE A 157 15.11 -0.10 -2.71
N ILE A 158 16.17 0.28 -3.44
CA ILE A 158 17.47 -0.41 -3.38
C ILE A 158 18.01 -0.36 -1.95
N ASP A 159 18.06 0.82 -1.33
CA ASP A 159 18.50 1.01 0.05
C ASP A 159 17.68 0.18 1.04
N GLN A 160 16.40 -0.07 0.74
CA GLN A 160 15.54 -0.95 1.52
C GLN A 160 15.88 -2.43 1.31
N LEU A 161 16.12 -2.87 0.08
CA LEU A 161 16.44 -4.26 -0.25
C LEU A 161 17.85 -4.68 0.19
N GLU A 162 18.78 -3.73 0.28
CA GLU A 162 20.15 -3.98 0.77
C GLU A 162 20.25 -4.06 2.30
N LYS A 163 19.22 -3.62 3.03
CA LYS A 163 19.18 -3.75 4.49
C LYS A 163 18.89 -5.19 4.89
N GLU A 164 19.43 -5.57 6.05
CA GLU A 164 19.12 -6.87 6.64
C GLU A 164 17.61 -6.96 6.94
N PRO A 165 16.91 -7.95 6.36
CA PRO A 165 15.49 -8.11 6.57
C PRO A 165 15.22 -8.74 7.94
N ILE A 166 13.98 -8.62 8.43
CA ILE A 166 13.57 -9.23 9.69
C ILE A 166 13.40 -10.73 9.46
N PRO A 167 14.19 -11.61 10.10
CA PRO A 167 14.04 -13.04 9.92
C PRO A 167 12.74 -13.53 10.57
N LEU A 168 12.00 -14.36 9.85
CA LEU A 168 10.77 -14.98 10.32
C LEU A 168 10.94 -16.49 10.40
N GLN A 169 10.68 -17.06 11.58
CA GLN A 169 10.61 -18.51 11.75
C GLN A 169 9.61 -18.90 12.83
N PHE A 170 8.61 -19.70 12.46
CA PHE A 170 7.59 -20.19 13.39
C PHE A 170 6.85 -21.41 12.82
N GLU A 171 6.11 -22.10 13.68
CA GLU A 171 5.19 -23.16 13.27
C GLU A 171 3.74 -22.68 13.35
N PHE A 172 2.94 -23.06 12.36
CA PHE A 172 1.51 -22.76 12.32
C PHE A 172 0.77 -23.90 11.59
N ASN A 173 -0.27 -24.43 12.22
CA ASN A 173 -1.07 -25.56 11.70
C ASN A 173 -0.23 -26.76 11.23
N GLY A 174 0.81 -27.12 11.99
CA GLY A 174 1.69 -28.25 11.68
C GLY A 174 2.65 -28.02 10.51
N LYS A 175 2.71 -26.79 9.98
CA LYS A 175 3.67 -26.39 8.93
C LYS A 175 4.69 -25.42 9.51
N THR A 176 5.97 -25.65 9.21
CA THR A 176 7.04 -24.70 9.50
C THR A 176 7.06 -23.61 8.43
N TYR A 177 7.12 -22.36 8.89
CA TYR A 177 7.32 -21.18 8.07
C TYR A 177 8.70 -20.62 8.37
N LYS A 178 9.49 -20.40 7.31
CA LYS A 178 10.77 -19.73 7.36
C LYS A 178 10.84 -18.69 6.25
N GLY A 179 11.34 -17.51 6.54
CA GLY A 179 11.54 -16.48 5.54
C GLY A 179 11.87 -15.15 6.19
N GLU A 180 11.33 -14.08 5.63
CA GLU A 180 11.74 -12.74 5.99
C GLU A 180 10.64 -11.70 5.76
N ALA A 181 10.76 -10.58 6.46
CA ALA A 181 9.97 -9.38 6.24
C ALA A 181 10.90 -8.21 5.96
N VAL A 182 10.72 -7.56 4.81
CA VAL A 182 11.47 -6.35 4.43
C VAL A 182 10.65 -5.12 4.81
N PRO A 183 11.06 -4.32 5.81
CA PRO A 183 10.28 -3.16 6.23
C PRO A 183 10.15 -2.10 5.13
N ILE A 184 8.95 -1.53 4.96
CA ILE A 184 8.74 -0.44 4.01
C ILE A 184 9.21 0.86 4.67
N ALA A 185 10.40 1.33 4.31
CA ALA A 185 11.05 2.46 4.98
C ALA A 185 10.17 3.73 5.06
N ALA A 186 9.34 3.96 4.04
CA ALA A 186 8.42 5.09 3.97
C ALA A 186 7.29 5.07 5.02
N THR A 187 7.07 3.94 5.70
CA THR A 187 6.04 3.77 6.73
C THR A 187 6.64 3.66 8.13
N CYS A 188 7.97 3.79 8.27
CA CYS A 188 8.62 3.74 9.57
C CYS A 188 8.54 5.09 10.28
N ALA A 189 8.23 5.07 11.58
CA ALA A 189 8.27 6.22 12.46
C ALA A 189 8.98 5.83 13.75
N GLU A 190 9.89 6.69 14.23
CA GLU A 190 10.60 6.49 15.50
C GLU A 190 11.32 5.13 15.63
N GLY A 191 11.81 4.60 14.50
CA GLY A 191 12.51 3.30 14.47
C GLY A 191 11.59 2.08 14.36
N ILE A 192 10.27 2.25 14.37
CA ILE A 192 9.28 1.18 14.21
C ILE A 192 8.67 1.27 12.82
N CYS A 193 8.60 0.13 12.10
CA CYS A 193 7.99 0.06 10.78
C CYS A 193 6.62 -0.62 10.83
N TYR A 194 5.58 0.10 10.37
CA TYR A 194 4.20 -0.38 10.43
C TYR A 194 3.77 -1.21 9.21
N GLU A 195 4.60 -1.26 8.16
CA GLU A 195 4.36 -2.11 6.99
C GLU A 195 5.65 -2.83 6.58
N ALA A 196 5.53 -4.07 6.10
CA ALA A 196 6.63 -4.85 5.58
C ALA A 196 6.17 -5.75 4.43
N ASP A 197 7.04 -5.99 3.44
CA ASP A 197 6.82 -6.99 2.41
C ASP A 197 7.28 -8.35 2.94
N VAL A 198 6.40 -9.36 2.91
CA VAL A 198 6.61 -10.65 3.57
C VAL A 198 6.81 -11.74 2.54
N THR A 199 7.91 -12.49 2.71
CA THR A 199 8.19 -13.71 1.97
C THR A 199 8.36 -14.86 2.95
N LEU A 200 7.57 -15.93 2.79
CA LEU A 200 7.67 -17.14 3.61
C LEU A 200 7.74 -18.38 2.72
N ASN A 201 8.70 -19.26 3.00
CA ASN A 201 8.96 -20.47 2.23
C ASN A 201 9.08 -20.18 0.73
N ASP A 202 9.86 -19.15 0.38
CA ASP A 202 10.10 -18.66 -0.98
C ASP A 202 8.85 -18.12 -1.71
N GLU A 203 7.73 -17.92 -1.01
CA GLU A 203 6.52 -17.32 -1.55
C GLU A 203 6.31 -15.90 -1.02
N ASN A 204 6.20 -14.92 -1.93
CA ASN A 204 5.79 -13.57 -1.57
C ASN A 204 4.30 -13.54 -1.21
N LEU A 205 4.02 -13.26 0.07
CA LEU A 205 2.66 -13.08 0.59
C LEU A 205 2.17 -11.64 0.43
N GLY A 206 3.09 -10.71 0.18
CA GLY A 206 2.83 -9.30 -0.05
C GLY A 206 2.97 -8.45 1.21
N ILE A 207 2.37 -7.27 1.17
CA ILE A 207 2.59 -6.25 2.20
C ILE A 207 1.65 -6.47 3.40
N ILE A 208 2.22 -6.82 4.54
CA ILE A 208 1.54 -6.80 5.84
C ILE A 208 1.53 -5.37 6.38
N ARG A 209 0.43 -4.96 7.00
CA ARG A 209 0.27 -3.63 7.60
C ARG A 209 -0.38 -3.66 8.98
N CYS A 210 0.16 -2.87 9.90
CA CYS A 210 -0.43 -2.64 11.22
C CYS A 210 -1.53 -1.58 11.10
N ALA A 211 -2.80 -2.00 11.18
CA ALA A 211 -3.94 -1.09 11.21
C ALA A 211 -4.47 -0.92 12.63
N LYS A 212 -5.35 0.08 12.84
CA LYS A 212 -6.02 0.31 14.14
C LYS A 212 -6.77 -0.91 14.69
N SER A 213 -7.19 -1.82 13.81
CA SER A 213 -7.92 -3.04 14.17
C SER A 213 -7.03 -4.28 14.23
N GLY A 214 -5.70 -4.11 14.25
CA GLY A 214 -4.71 -5.17 14.15
C GLY A 214 -4.10 -5.33 12.76
N TRP A 215 -3.35 -6.41 12.59
CA TRP A 215 -2.61 -6.73 11.37
C TRP A 215 -3.50 -7.10 10.18
N LYS A 216 -3.08 -6.69 8.98
CA LYS A 216 -3.74 -7.05 7.72
C LYS A 216 -2.73 -7.49 6.67
N LEU A 217 -3.02 -8.62 6.05
CA LEU A 217 -2.31 -9.18 4.90
C LEU A 217 -3.36 -9.82 3.99
N ASP A 218 -3.50 -9.32 2.77
CA ASP A 218 -4.65 -9.65 1.91
C ASP A 218 -4.66 -11.13 1.46
N ARG A 219 -3.51 -11.81 1.52
CA ARG A 219 -3.29 -13.16 1.00
C ARG A 219 -3.06 -14.23 2.06
N ALA A 220 -3.25 -13.91 3.33
CA ALA A 220 -3.08 -14.85 4.43
C ALA A 220 -4.36 -14.93 5.28
N ASP A 221 -4.55 -16.05 5.97
CA ASP A 221 -5.63 -16.14 6.94
C ASP A 221 -5.37 -15.19 8.14
N PRO A 222 -6.41 -14.78 8.88
CA PRO A 222 -6.26 -13.81 9.96
C PRO A 222 -5.32 -14.24 11.10
N GLU A 223 -5.25 -15.54 11.40
CA GLU A 223 -4.42 -16.04 12.50
C GLU A 223 -2.94 -16.05 12.12
N LEU A 224 -2.62 -16.53 10.91
CA LEU A 224 -1.28 -16.44 10.34
C LEU A 224 -0.83 -14.98 10.20
N THR A 225 -1.72 -14.10 9.74
CA THR A 225 -1.46 -12.67 9.62
C THR A 225 -1.05 -12.06 10.97
N ARG A 226 -1.77 -12.39 12.04
CA ARG A 226 -1.45 -11.90 13.39
C ARG A 226 -0.10 -12.44 13.85
N LEU A 227 0.17 -13.74 13.65
CA LEU A 227 1.43 -14.35 14.06
C LEU A 227 2.64 -13.72 13.37
N ILE A 228 2.55 -13.45 12.07
CA ILE A 228 3.59 -12.75 11.30
C ILE A 228 3.81 -11.35 11.89
N GLY A 229 2.73 -10.60 12.08
CA GLY A 229 2.80 -9.24 12.63
C GLY A 229 3.43 -9.18 14.02
N ASP A 230 3.05 -10.09 14.91
CA ASP A 230 3.60 -10.19 16.26
C ASP A 230 5.11 -10.49 16.23
N GLN A 231 5.58 -11.34 15.31
CA GLN A 231 7.01 -11.62 15.13
C GLN A 231 7.79 -10.40 14.60
N ILE A 232 7.21 -9.66 13.65
CA ILE A 232 7.82 -8.44 13.12
C ILE A 232 7.98 -7.39 14.23
N PHE A 233 6.97 -7.20 15.07
CA PHE A 233 7.04 -6.19 16.13
C PHE A 233 8.04 -6.54 17.23
N ARG A 234 8.17 -7.83 17.59
CA ARG A 234 9.21 -8.27 18.54
C ARG A 234 10.63 -7.97 18.09
N HIS A 235 10.86 -7.73 16.80
CA HIS A 235 12.17 -7.34 16.30
C HIS A 235 12.53 -5.89 16.63
N PHE A 236 11.53 -5.04 16.87
CA PHE A 236 11.71 -3.63 17.21
C PHE A 236 11.66 -3.36 18.73
N GLU A 237 11.32 -4.38 19.54
CA GLU A 237 11.35 -4.36 21.01
C GLU A 237 12.73 -4.73 21.56
#